data_AF-A0A8B7DPT4-F1
#
_entry.id   AF-A0A8B7DPT4-F1
#
_cell.length_a   1.000
_cell.length_b   1.000
_cell.length_c   1.000
_cell.angle_alpha   90.00
_cell.angle_beta   90.00
_cell.angle_gamma   90.00
#
_symmetry.space_group_name_H-M   'P 1'
#
loop_
_entity.id
_entity.type
_entity.pdbx_description
1 polymer ?
#
loop_
_entity_poly.entity_id
_entity_poly.type
_entity_poly.pdbx_seq_one_letter_code
_entity_poly.pdbx_strand_id
1 'polypeptide(L)'
;MAPEVITLDKGCGYGRAADIWSVGCVVIEMVTGKQPWSEYDNVYAIMYKVGGGQTPGIPETLSEEGKHFLTCCFLEQHLRWTSAMLEDHPFVKCC
;
A
#
# COMPACT_ATOMS: atom_id res chain seq x y z
N MET A 1 -2.21 -7.30 -3.03
CA MET A 1 -1.44 -8.14 -2.09
C MET A 1 -0.13 -7.45 -1.77
N ALA A 2 0.37 -7.56 -0.54
CA ALA A 2 1.66 -7.00 -0.15
C ALA A 2 2.83 -7.86 -0.69
N PRO A 3 4.02 -7.29 -0.91
CA PRO A 3 5.19 -8.01 -1.43
C PRO A 3 5.54 -9.26 -0.62
N GLU A 4 5.53 -9.16 0.71
CA GLU A 4 5.89 -10.26 1.62
C GLU A 4 4.91 -11.45 1.54
N VAL A 5 3.66 -11.20 1.13
CA VAL A 5 2.65 -12.25 0.94
C VAL A 5 2.94 -13.03 -0.34
N ILE A 6 3.50 -12.37 -1.35
CA ILE A 6 3.80 -12.96 -2.66
C ILE A 6 5.12 -13.73 -2.62
N THR A 7 6.14 -13.20 -1.95
CA THR A 7 7.46 -13.83 -1.86
C THR A 7 7.51 -15.00 -0.90
N LEU A 8 6.42 -15.26 -0.15
CA LEU A 8 6.34 -16.30 0.87
C LEU A 8 7.51 -16.20 1.85
N ASP A 9 7.83 -15.00 2.32
CA ASP A 9 8.89 -14.84 3.30
C ASP A 9 8.45 -15.47 4.63
N LYS A 10 8.82 -16.75 4.82
CA LYS A 10 8.32 -17.64 5.88
C LYS A 10 8.70 -17.16 7.29
N GLY A 11 9.56 -16.15 7.42
CA GLY A 11 10.01 -15.58 8.70
C GLY A 11 9.10 -14.50 9.28
N CYS A 12 8.42 -13.72 8.43
CA CYS A 12 7.54 -12.63 8.85
C CYS A 12 6.12 -12.93 8.35
N GLY A 13 5.43 -13.86 9.04
CA GLY A 13 4.12 -14.35 8.64
C GLY A 13 3.10 -13.26 8.34
N TYR A 14 2.05 -13.65 7.61
CA TYR A 14 0.79 -12.93 7.48
C TYR A 14 0.50 -12.13 8.74
N GLY A 15 0.47 -10.81 8.60
CA GLY A 15 0.48 -9.94 9.77
C GLY A 15 -0.04 -8.55 9.46
N ARG A 16 -0.23 -7.77 10.53
CA ARG A 16 -0.83 -6.43 10.53
C ARG A 16 -0.17 -5.48 9.51
N ALA A 17 1.11 -5.66 9.21
CA ALA A 17 1.80 -4.86 8.18
C ALA A 17 1.20 -5.08 6.78
N ALA A 18 0.84 -6.32 6.40
CA ALA A 18 0.23 -6.60 5.10
C ALA A 18 -1.16 -5.97 4.96
N ASP A 19 -1.90 -5.85 6.08
CA ASP A 19 -3.16 -5.12 6.13
C ASP A 19 -2.94 -3.62 5.84
N ILE A 20 -1.88 -3.03 6.40
CA ILE A 20 -1.53 -1.62 6.13
C ILE A 20 -1.21 -1.37 4.65
N TRP A 21 -0.48 -2.28 4.00
CA TRP A 21 -0.27 -2.19 2.56
C TRP A 21 -1.61 -2.22 1.80
N SER A 22 -2.52 -3.11 2.22
CA SER A 22 -3.84 -3.25 1.61
C SER A 22 -4.69 -2.00 1.80
N VAL A 23 -4.62 -1.34 2.96
CA VAL A 23 -5.25 -0.04 3.21
C VAL A 23 -4.72 1.01 2.24
N GLY A 24 -3.40 1.09 2.03
CA GLY A 24 -2.81 2.00 1.03
C GLY A 24 -3.37 1.78 -0.37
N CYS A 25 -3.51 0.51 -0.80
CA CYS A 25 -4.13 0.17 -2.08
C CYS A 25 -5.59 0.64 -2.17
N VAL A 26 -6.38 0.44 -1.11
CA VAL A 26 -7.80 0.87 -1.07
C VAL A 26 -7.90 2.40 -1.12
N VAL A 27 -7.03 3.14 -0.44
CA VAL A 27 -7.00 4.60 -0.52
C VAL A 27 -6.74 5.07 -1.95
N ILE A 28 -5.79 4.46 -2.67
CA ILE A 28 -5.57 4.76 -4.09
C ILE A 28 -6.81 4.47 -4.92
N GLU A 29 -7.49 3.35 -4.67
CA GLU A 29 -8.71 2.99 -5.38
C GLU A 29 -9.85 4.00 -5.13
N MET A 30 -10.02 4.44 -3.89
CA MET A 30 -11.02 5.47 -3.54
C MET A 30 -10.72 6.82 -4.19
N VAL A 31 -9.45 7.22 -4.28
CA VAL A 31 -9.04 8.52 -4.87
C VAL A 31 -9.16 8.50 -6.40
N THR A 32 -8.78 7.39 -7.03
CA THR A 32 -8.70 7.29 -8.50
C THR A 32 -9.93 6.67 -9.15
N GLY A 33 -10.78 6.01 -8.36
CA GLY A 33 -11.90 5.19 -8.84
C GLY A 33 -11.47 3.92 -9.57
N LYS A 34 -10.19 3.54 -9.50
CA LYS A 34 -9.60 2.40 -10.21
C LYS A 34 -8.68 1.62 -9.29
N GLN A 35 -8.67 0.30 -9.44
CA GLN A 35 -7.71 -0.52 -8.71
C GLN A 35 -6.25 -0.11 -9.04
N PRO A 36 -5.31 -0.23 -8.10
CA PRO A 36 -3.89 -0.11 -8.39
C PRO A 36 -3.49 -1.04 -9.55
N TRP A 37 -2.67 -0.56 -10.48
CA TRP A 37 -2.26 -1.30 -11.69
C TRP A 37 -3.41 -1.73 -12.61
N SER A 38 -4.50 -0.93 -12.66
CA SER A 38 -5.65 -1.17 -13.54
C SER A 38 -5.31 -1.31 -15.04
N GLU A 39 -4.13 -0.88 -15.46
CA GLU A 39 -3.62 -1.02 -16.83
C GLU A 39 -3.15 -2.44 -17.20
N TYR A 40 -3.06 -3.36 -16.21
CA TYR A 40 -2.68 -4.75 -16.45
C TYR A 40 -3.90 -5.67 -16.35
N ASP A 41 -4.18 -6.40 -17.43
CA ASP A 41 -5.25 -7.42 -17.45
C ASP A 41 -4.85 -8.72 -16.71
N ASN A 42 -3.55 -8.93 -16.50
CA ASN A 42 -3.01 -10.15 -15.92
C ASN A 42 -2.54 -9.94 -14.48
N VAL A 43 -3.25 -10.56 -13.53
CA VAL A 43 -2.93 -10.56 -12.10
C VAL A 43 -1.51 -11.08 -11.82
N TYR A 44 -1.00 -12.05 -12.59
CA TYR A 44 0.37 -12.55 -12.42
C TYR A 44 1.43 -11.51 -12.76
N ALA A 45 1.16 -10.61 -13.72
CA ALA A 45 2.08 -9.51 -14.05
C ALA A 45 2.15 -8.50 -12.89
N ILE A 46 1.01 -8.22 -12.25
CA ILE A 46 0.93 -7.38 -11.05
C ILE A 46 1.67 -8.06 -9.90
N MET A 47 1.45 -9.36 -9.68
CA MET A 47 2.15 -10.12 -8.63
C MET A 47 3.66 -10.11 -8.82
N TYR A 48 4.16 -10.28 -10.05
CA TYR A 48 5.58 -10.24 -10.35
C TYR A 48 6.19 -8.86 -10.03
N LYS A 49 5.49 -7.77 -10.37
CA LYS A 49 5.92 -6.41 -10.06
C LYS A 49 6.01 -6.15 -8.56
N VAL A 50 4.95 -6.53 -7.83
CA VAL A 50 4.88 -6.34 -6.38
C VAL A 50 5.91 -7.22 -5.68
N GLY A 51 6.07 -8.47 -6.10
CA GLY A 51 7.13 -9.38 -5.60
C GLY A 51 8.55 -8.89 -5.91
N GLY A 52 8.71 -8.11 -6.99
CA GLY A 52 9.95 -7.40 -7.33
C GLY A 52 10.14 -6.07 -6.59
N GLY A 53 9.28 -5.73 -5.62
CA GLY A 53 9.39 -4.53 -4.79
C GLY A 53 8.77 -3.25 -5.38
N GLN A 54 8.01 -3.35 -6.48
CA GLN A 54 7.30 -2.18 -7.01
C GLN A 54 6.09 -1.81 -6.13
N THR A 55 5.94 -0.53 -5.86
CA THR A 55 4.80 0.04 -5.12
C THR A 55 3.75 0.59 -6.09
N PRO A 56 2.48 0.73 -5.67
CA PRO A 56 1.48 1.45 -6.44
C PRO A 56 1.91 2.89 -6.74
N GLY A 57 1.50 3.42 -7.90
CA GLY A 57 1.67 4.83 -8.20
C GLY A 57 0.81 5.70 -7.29
N ILE A 58 1.43 6.65 -6.59
CA ILE A 58 0.73 7.62 -5.74
C ILE A 58 0.09 8.70 -6.63
N PRO A 59 -1.24 8.95 -6.54
CA PRO A 59 -1.90 9.98 -7.35
C PRO A 59 -1.38 11.39 -7.05
N GLU A 60 -1.02 12.15 -8.09
CA GLU A 60 -0.56 13.54 -7.94
C GLU A 60 -1.65 14.48 -7.41
N THR A 61 -2.91 14.13 -7.66
CA THR A 61 -4.10 14.88 -7.25
C THR A 61 -4.39 14.82 -5.76
N LEU A 62 -3.72 13.93 -5.02
CA LEU A 62 -3.88 13.79 -3.59
C LEU A 62 -3.14 14.92 -2.84
N SER A 63 -3.62 15.31 -1.66
CA SER A 63 -2.91 16.28 -0.83
C SER A 63 -1.53 15.75 -0.41
N GLU A 64 -0.62 16.64 -0.01
CA GLU A 64 0.72 16.24 0.45
C GLU A 64 0.64 15.31 1.67
N GLU A 65 -0.33 15.52 2.56
CA GLU A 65 -0.60 14.63 3.69
C GLU A 65 -1.04 13.25 3.21
N GLY A 66 -1.90 13.16 2.19
CA GLY A 66 -2.32 11.88 1.65
C GLY A 66 -1.20 11.15 0.91
N LYS A 67 -0.34 11.87 0.18
CA LYS A 67 0.86 11.30 -0.44
C LYS A 67 1.82 10.76 0.62
N HIS A 68 2.01 11.50 1.71
CA HIS A 68 2.82 11.04 2.83
C HIS A 68 2.22 9.80 3.50
N PHE A 69 0.91 9.80 3.75
CA PHE A 69 0.19 8.64 4.30
C PHE A 69 0.40 7.38 3.45
N LEU A 70 0.22 7.50 2.13
CA LEU A 70 0.45 6.38 1.20
C LEU A 70 1.90 5.92 1.20
N THR A 71 2.86 6.84 1.30
CA THR A 71 4.29 6.51 1.40
C THR A 71 4.57 5.67 2.65
N CYS A 72 3.98 6.02 3.80
CA CYS A 72 4.07 5.23 5.04
C CYS A 72 3.47 3.83 4.91
N CYS A 73 2.39 3.67 4.12
CA CYS A 73 1.76 2.37 3.86
C CYS A 73 2.58 1.45 2.95
N PHE A 74 3.39 2.01 2.04
CA PHE A 74 4.15 1.24 1.05
C PHE A 74 5.64 1.07 1.38
N LEU A 75 6.06 1.38 2.61
CA LEU A 75 7.39 1.04 3.10
C LEU A 75 7.63 -0.48 3.16
N GLU A 76 8.90 -0.85 3.22
CA GLU A 76 9.34 -2.22 3.51
C GLU A 76 8.68 -2.73 4.79
N GLN A 77 8.37 -4.02 4.84
CA GLN A 77 7.52 -4.62 5.88
C GLN A 77 7.92 -4.24 7.32
N HIS A 78 9.21 -4.17 7.60
CA HIS A 78 9.74 -3.87 8.94
C HIS A 78 9.76 -2.37 9.30
N LEU A 79 9.66 -1.48 8.30
CA LEU A 79 9.60 -0.02 8.47
C LEU A 79 8.18 0.52 8.30
N ARG A 80 7.26 -0.31 7.78
CA ARG A 80 5.87 0.06 7.54
C ARG A 80 5.19 0.48 8.83
N TRP A 81 4.49 1.61 8.75
CA TRP A 81 3.81 2.16 9.92
C TRP A 81 2.70 1.23 10.39
N THR A 82 2.44 1.25 11.70
CA THR A 82 1.35 0.46 12.28
C THR A 82 0.02 1.20 12.16
N SER A 83 -1.09 0.47 12.31
CA SER A 83 -2.44 1.07 12.34
C SER A 83 -2.54 2.21 13.36
N ALA A 84 -1.95 2.05 14.55
CA ALA A 84 -2.00 3.07 15.60
C ALA A 84 -1.24 4.36 15.21
N MET A 85 -0.16 4.24 14.44
CA MET A 85 0.58 5.41 13.94
C MET A 85 -0.20 6.10 12.82
N LEU A 86 -0.85 5.33 11.96
CA LEU A 86 -1.65 5.86 10.85
C LEU A 86 -2.95 6.50 11.31
N GLU A 87 -3.56 6.02 12.40
CA GLU A 87 -4.74 6.63 13.02
C GLU A 87 -4.48 8.05 13.53
N ASP A 88 -3.24 8.32 13.97
CA ASP A 88 -2.82 9.65 14.42
C ASP A 88 -2.45 10.59 13.26
N HIS A 89 -2.39 10.08 12.03
CA HIS A 89 -1.87 10.81 10.88
C HIS A 89 -2.83 11.94 10.45
N PRO A 90 -2.32 13.15 10.10
CA PRO A 90 -3.15 14.29 9.69
C PRO A 90 -4.15 13.97 8.56
N PHE A 91 -3.74 13.12 7.62
CA PHE A 91 -4.60 12.67 6.51
C PHE A 91 -5.93 12.05 6.95
N VAL A 92 -5.97 11.30 8.05
CA VAL A 92 -7.20 10.66 8.55
C VAL A 92 -7.91 11.47 9.63
N LYS A 93 -7.21 12.44 10.23
CA LYS A 93 -7.75 13.31 11.29
C LYS A 93 -8.37 14.61 10.79
N CYS A 94 -7.97 15.08 9.60
CA CYS A 94 -8.43 16.35 9.04
C CYS A 94 -9.52 16.18 7.95
N CYS A 95 -10.26 15.07 7.96
CA CYS A 95 -11.48 14.91 7.17
C CYS A 95 -12.71 15.43 7.91
#